data_AF-A0A8X7PW40-F1
#
_entry.id   AF-A0A8X7PW40-F1
#
_cell.length_a   1.000
_cell.length_b   1.000
_cell.length_c   1.000
_cell.angle_alpha   90.00
_cell.angle_beta   90.00
_cell.angle_gamma   90.00
#
_symmetry.space_group_name_H-M   'P 1'
#
loop_
_entity.id
_entity.type
_entity.pdbx_description
1 polymer ?
#
loop_
_entity_poly.entity_id
_entity_poly.type
_entity_poly.pdbx_seq_one_letter_code
_entity_poly.pdbx_strand_id
1 'polypeptide(L)'
;MIAPPLEDREKLYLLAVGYYRSGDCSKSRQLVDRCIEMQPDWRQALVLKKCIEDKITKDGVIGIGITASAVGAVGLIAGGIVAALARKK
;
A
#
# COMPACT_ATOMS: atom_id res chain seq x y z
N MET A 1 -13.96 17.32 -18.14
CA MET A 1 -12.88 17.16 -17.15
C MET A 1 -11.58 16.98 -17.92
N ILE A 2 -10.75 18.01 -18.02
CA ILE A 2 -9.45 17.94 -18.69
C ILE A 2 -8.49 17.35 -17.66
N ALA A 3 -8.10 16.09 -17.84
CA ALA A 3 -7.11 15.50 -16.97
C ALA A 3 -5.79 16.26 -17.13
N PRO A 4 -5.00 16.46 -16.05
CA PRO A 4 -3.79 17.25 -16.12
C PRO A 4 -2.81 16.66 -17.14
N PRO A 5 -2.01 17.51 -17.82
CA PRO A 5 -0.93 17.10 -18.70
C PRO A 5 -0.07 16.01 -18.05
N LEU A 6 0.49 15.10 -18.86
CA LEU A 6 1.34 14.00 -18.36
C LEU A 6 2.45 14.52 -17.45
N GLU A 7 3.08 15.64 -17.83
CA GLU A 7 4.13 16.29 -17.03
C GLU A 7 3.65 16.74 -15.64
N ASP A 8 2.41 17.21 -15.52
CA ASP A 8 1.86 17.65 -14.22
C ASP A 8 1.54 16.47 -13.31
N ARG A 9 1.18 15.31 -13.89
CA ARG A 9 1.04 14.07 -13.14
C ARG A 9 2.39 13.59 -12.62
N GLU A 10 3.41 13.60 -13.46
CA GLU A 10 4.78 13.21 -13.07
C GLU A 10 5.33 14.10 -11.96
N LYS A 11 5.13 15.42 -12.05
CA LYS A 11 5.47 16.36 -10.97
C LYS A 11 4.73 16.02 -9.68
N LEU A 12 3.43 15.72 -9.75
CA LEU A 12 2.63 15.33 -8.59
C LEU A 12 3.17 14.04 -7.93
N TYR A 13 3.54 13.05 -8.73
CA TYR A 13 4.15 11.81 -8.25
C TYR A 13 5.51 12.07 -7.59
N LEU A 14 6.38 12.87 -8.21
CA LEU A 14 7.67 13.24 -7.63
C LEU A 14 7.52 14.00 -6.31
N LEU A 15 6.50 14.86 -6.21
CA LEU A 15 6.16 15.55 -4.97
C LEU A 15 5.75 14.55 -3.87
N ALA A 16 4.92 13.55 -4.21
CA ALA A 16 4.53 12.49 -3.29
C ALA A 16 5.76 11.69 -2.79
N VAL A 17 6.70 11.36 -3.69
CA VAL A 17 7.98 10.71 -3.34
C VAL A 17 8.80 11.59 -2.41
N GLY A 18 8.86 12.90 -2.66
CA GLY A 18 9.54 13.88 -1.80
C GLY A 18 9.02 13.80 -0.37
N TYR A 19 7.69 13.90 -0.18
CA TYR A 19 7.08 13.80 1.15
C TYR A 19 7.32 12.44 1.83
N TYR A 20 7.28 11.33 1.09
CA TYR A 20 7.58 10.00 1.64
C TYR A 20 9.01 9.92 2.22
N ARG A 21 9.98 10.49 1.49
CA ARG A 21 11.39 10.53 1.88
C ARG A 21 11.63 11.48 3.05
N SER A 22 10.90 12.59 3.12
CA SER A 22 10.92 13.51 4.25
C SER A 22 10.24 12.95 5.52
N GLY A 23 9.54 11.81 5.42
CA GLY A 23 8.84 11.17 6.54
C GLY A 23 7.38 11.60 6.71
N ASP A 24 6.89 12.56 5.92
CA ASP A 24 5.52 13.07 5.95
C ASP A 24 4.60 12.11 5.15
N CYS A 25 4.41 10.91 5.69
CA CYS A 25 3.66 9.83 5.05
C CYS A 25 2.19 10.18 4.83
N SER A 26 1.62 11.05 5.68
CA SER A 26 0.23 11.53 5.56
C SER A 26 0.02 12.33 4.27
N LYS A 27 0.88 13.34 4.02
CA LYS A 27 0.82 14.13 2.78
C LYS A 27 1.17 13.30 1.56
N SER A 28 2.17 12.43 1.68
CA SER A 28 2.55 11.51 0.59
C SER A 28 1.38 10.61 0.16
N ARG A 29 0.61 10.06 1.12
CA ARG A 29 -0.57 9.24 0.84
C ARG A 29 -1.65 10.02 0.08
N GLN A 30 -1.97 11.23 0.53
CA GLN A 30 -2.98 12.06 -0.15
C GLN A 30 -2.60 12.36 -1.60
N LEU A 31 -1.34 12.66 -1.86
CA LEU A 31 -0.85 12.94 -3.20
C LEU A 31 -0.83 11.70 -4.09
N VAL A 32 -0.45 10.54 -3.54
CA VAL A 32 -0.44 9.29 -4.31
C VAL A 32 -1.85 8.81 -4.62
N ASP A 33 -2.81 9.02 -3.73
CA ASP A 33 -4.23 8.73 -3.99
C ASP A 33 -4.74 9.57 -5.15
N ARG A 34 -4.40 10.86 -5.20
CA ARG A 34 -4.72 11.74 -6.34
C ARG A 34 -4.08 11.27 -7.64
N CYS A 35 -2.85 10.74 -7.60
CA CYS A 35 -2.21 10.15 -8.77
C CYS A 35 -2.99 8.93 -9.30
N ILE A 36 -3.51 8.08 -8.40
CA ILE A 36 -4.30 6.89 -8.73
C ILE A 36 -5.69 7.29 -9.24
N GLU A 37 -6.33 8.32 -8.68
CA GLU A 37 -7.60 8.85 -9.19
C GLU A 37 -7.47 9.36 -10.63
N MET A 38 -6.32 9.96 -10.98
CA MET A 38 -6.04 10.42 -12.35
C MET A 38 -5.68 9.27 -13.31
N GLN A 39 -5.02 8.23 -12.80
CA GLN A 39 -4.61 7.06 -13.57
C GLN A 39 -4.57 5.81 -12.69
N PRO A 40 -5.65 5.00 -12.70
CA PRO A 40 -5.78 3.84 -11.80
C PRO A 40 -4.72 2.75 -12.08
N ASP A 41 -4.27 2.62 -13.33
CA ASP A 41 -3.25 1.65 -13.75
C ASP A 41 -1.79 2.14 -13.57
N TRP A 42 -1.57 3.25 -12.85
CA TRP A 42 -0.23 3.76 -12.64
C TRP A 42 0.55 2.91 -11.61
N ARG A 43 1.28 1.91 -12.11
CA ARG A 43 2.06 0.96 -11.30
C ARG A 43 2.99 1.63 -10.29
N GLN A 44 3.67 2.70 -10.67
CA GLN A 44 4.59 3.41 -9.76
C GLN A 44 3.85 4.03 -8.57
N ALA A 45 2.70 4.68 -8.81
CA ALA A 45 1.86 5.25 -7.76
C ALA A 45 1.30 4.16 -6.83
N LEU A 46 0.86 3.02 -7.38
CA LEU A 46 0.36 1.89 -6.59
C LEU A 46 1.45 1.28 -5.69
N VAL A 47 2.68 1.13 -6.20
CA VAL A 47 3.82 0.65 -5.41
C VAL A 47 4.17 1.65 -4.31
N LEU A 48 4.22 2.95 -4.63
CA LEU A 48 4.50 4.00 -3.65
C LEU A 48 3.44 4.02 -2.54
N LYS A 49 2.15 3.88 -2.88
CA LYS A 49 1.06 3.78 -1.90
C LYS A 49 1.32 2.64 -0.91
N LYS A 50 1.61 1.43 -1.40
CA LYS A 50 1.95 0.29 -0.53
C LYS A 50 3.14 0.56 0.38
N CYS A 51 4.21 1.17 -0.14
CA CYS A 51 5.39 1.55 0.65
C CYS A 51 5.06 2.58 1.73
N ILE A 52 4.13 3.51 1.48
CA ILE A 52 3.65 4.47 2.47
C ILE A 52 2.85 3.76 3.55
N GLU A 53 1.91 2.88 3.19
CA GLU A 53 1.11 2.14 4.17
C GLU A 53 1.97 1.24 5.05
N ASP A 54 2.89 0.49 4.45
CA ASP A 54 3.84 -0.37 5.17
C ASP A 54 4.73 0.43 6.13
N LYS A 55 5.17 1.63 5.72
CA LYS A 55 5.93 2.54 6.58
C LYS A 55 5.09 3.04 7.76
N ILE A 56 3.86 3.52 7.52
CA ILE A 56 2.94 3.96 8.58
C ILE A 56 2.65 2.81 9.55
N THR A 57 2.43 1.60 9.05
CA THR A 57 2.24 0.42 9.89
C THR A 57 3.48 0.12 10.71
N LYS A 58 4.69 0.12 10.12
CA LYS A 58 5.95 -0.13 10.85
C LYS A 58 6.27 0.94 11.90
N ASP A 59 6.14 2.21 11.55
CA ASP A 59 6.34 3.34 12.48
C ASP A 59 5.26 3.35 13.59
N GLY A 60 4.03 2.93 13.28
CA GLY A 60 2.93 2.77 14.25
C GLY A 60 2.96 1.48 15.06
N VAL A 61 3.80 0.49 14.70
CA VAL A 61 3.93 -0.81 15.39
C VAL A 61 4.78 -0.70 16.67
N ILE A 62 5.40 0.44 16.95
CA ILE A 62 5.98 0.76 18.26
C ILE A 62 4.86 1.20 19.21
N GLY A 63 3.96 0.29 19.58
CA GLY A 63 2.91 0.61 20.56
C GLY A 63 1.77 -0.41 20.67
N ILE A 64 1.60 -1.30 19.69
CA ILE A 64 0.59 -2.35 19.74
C ILE A 64 1.29 -3.69 19.75
N GLY A 65 1.63 -4.16 20.95
CA GLY A 65 1.78 -5.59 21.15
C GLY A 65 0.44 -6.27 20.84
N ILE A 66 0.46 -7.25 19.91
CA ILE A 66 -0.61 -8.24 19.66
C ILE A 66 -1.83 -7.59 18.96
N THR A 67 -2.31 -8.06 17.80
CA THR A 67 -2.99 -9.36 17.64
C THR A 67 -2.87 -9.91 16.23
N ALA A 68 -2.81 -11.24 16.16
CA ALA A 68 -2.95 -12.02 14.94
C ALA A 68 -4.28 -11.73 14.24
N SER A 69 -4.26 -11.34 12.96
CA SER A 69 -5.36 -11.63 12.02
C SER A 69 -4.98 -11.36 10.56
N ALA A 70 -4.53 -12.43 9.89
CA ALA A 70 -5.08 -12.88 8.61
C ALA A 70 -5.18 -11.91 7.40
N VAL A 71 -4.06 -11.37 6.90
CA VAL A 71 -3.98 -10.98 5.47
C VAL A 71 -2.75 -11.60 4.81
N GLY A 72 -2.67 -12.93 4.88
CA GLY A 72 -1.91 -13.75 3.94
C GLY A 72 -2.74 -14.17 2.71
N ALA A 73 -3.75 -13.38 2.32
CA ALA A 73 -4.74 -13.75 1.32
C ALA A 73 -4.34 -13.37 -0.13
N VAL A 74 -3.07 -13.50 -0.49
CA VAL A 74 -2.63 -13.67 -1.89
C VAL A 74 -2.08 -15.09 -2.03
N GLY A 75 -2.95 -16.07 -1.81
CA GLY A 75 -2.64 -17.49 -1.93
C GLY A 75 -3.87 -18.33 -2.28
N LEU A 76 -4.93 -17.69 -2.80
CA LEU A 76 -6.22 -18.31 -3.07
C LEU A 76 -6.36 -18.67 -4.56
N ILE A 77 -5.29 -19.19 -5.18
CA ILE A 77 -5.32 -19.76 -6.53
C ILE A 77 -4.34 -20.94 -6.62
N ALA A 78 -4.58 -21.99 -5.83
CA ALA A 78 -4.13 -23.35 -6.15
C ALA A 78 -4.97 -24.32 -5.33
N GLY A 79 -5.93 -24.96 -5.98
CA GLY A 79 -6.82 -25.94 -5.36
C GLY A 79 -6.09 -27.21 -4.90
N GLY A 80 -6.69 -27.88 -3.92
CA GLY A 80 -6.46 -29.30 -3.66
C GLY A 80 -5.44 -29.61 -2.57
N ILE A 81 -5.92 -29.87 -1.35
CA ILE A 81 -5.85 -31.16 -0.64
C ILE A 81 -6.36 -30.92 0.79
N VAL A 82 -7.44 -31.61 1.14
CA VAL A 82 -7.95 -31.77 2.50
C VAL A 82 -7.17 -32.91 3.14
N ALA A 83 -6.45 -32.65 4.24
CA ALA A 83 -6.05 -33.66 5.23
C ALA A 83 -5.59 -32.89 6.48
N ALA A 84 -6.43 -32.77 7.50
CA ALA A 84 -6.56 -33.72 8.61
C ALA A 84 -5.33 -33.75 9.54
N LEU A 85 -5.64 -33.84 10.85
CA LEU A 85 -4.77 -34.13 11.99
C LEU A 85 -4.04 -32.87 12.55
N ALA A 86 -4.14 -32.49 13.81
CA ALA A 86 -4.31 -33.31 14.99
C ALA A 86 -5.06 -32.56 16.11
N ARG A 87 -6.09 -33.22 16.65
CA ARG A 87 -6.37 -33.14 18.10
C ARG A 87 -5.15 -33.69 18.82
N LYS A 88 -4.72 -33.06 19.91
CA LYS A 88 -4.35 -33.83 21.10
C LYS A 88 -4.60 -33.04 22.38
N LYS A 89 -5.10 -33.84 23.32
CA LYS A 89 -5.56 -33.60 24.68
C LYS A 89 -4.47 -33.03 25.58
#